data_AF-A0A2X3C8A8-F1
#
_entry.id   AF-A0A2X3C8A8-F1
#
_cell.length_a   1.000
_cell.length_b   1.000
_cell.length_c   1.000
_cell.angle_alpha   90.00
_cell.angle_beta   90.00
_cell.angle_gamma   90.00
#
_symmetry.space_group_name_H-M   'P 1'
#
loop_
_entity.id
_entity.type
_entity.pdbx_description
1 polymer ?
#
loop_
_entity_poly.entity_id
_entity_poly.type
_entity_poly.pdbx_seq_one_letter_code
_entity_poly.pdbx_strand_id
1 'polypeptide(L)'
;MFIGLLPLMTALFGVLRGGERPRRAFWIFSLLGSLLVVGFALTQNAAASLSGDLLMLAAVIVCGLGYAEGAKLTRELGGWQVICWALVIACR
;
A
#
# COMPACT_ATOMS: atom_id res chain seq x y z
N MET A 1 6.19 -7.89 -8.22
CA MET A 1 6.64 -8.53 -6.96
C MET A 1 6.34 -7.71 -5.71
N PHE A 2 6.76 -6.44 -5.62
CA PHE A 2 6.58 -5.60 -4.43
C PHE A 2 5.13 -5.25 -4.04
N ILE A 3 4.11 -5.66 -4.82
CA ILE A 3 2.69 -5.53 -4.43
C ILE A 3 2.41 -6.24 -3.09
N GLY A 4 3.19 -7.27 -2.73
CA GLY A 4 3.12 -7.91 -1.42
C GLY A 4 3.44 -6.99 -0.22
N LEU A 5 4.11 -5.85 -0.45
CA LEU A 5 4.34 -4.82 0.59
C LEU A 5 3.18 -3.83 0.72
N LEU A 6 2.23 -3.83 -0.22
CA LEU A 6 1.12 -2.87 -0.22
C LEU A 6 0.25 -2.99 1.04
N PRO A 7 -0.12 -4.18 1.56
CA PRO A 7 -0.89 -4.28 2.80
C PRO A 7 -0.16 -3.71 4.01
N LEU A 8 1.16 -3.88 4.08
CA LEU A 8 2.01 -3.30 5.13
C LEU A 8 1.95 -1.77 5.05
N MET A 9 2.11 -1.19 3.86
CA MET A 9 2.06 0.26 3.65
C MET A 9 0.67 0.85 3.94
N THR A 10 -0.39 0.22 3.42
CA THR A 10 -1.77 0.64 3.70
C THR A 10 -2.07 0.61 5.19
N ALA A 11 -1.63 -0.42 5.91
CA ALA A 11 -1.82 -0.49 7.36
C ALA A 11 -1.01 0.58 8.11
N LEU A 12 0.24 0.85 7.71
CA LEU A 12 1.06 1.92 8.27
C LEU A 12 0.35 3.28 8.15
N PHE A 13 -0.13 3.62 6.95
CA PHE A 13 -0.87 4.86 6.74
C PHE A 13 -2.26 4.85 7.40
N GLY A 14 -2.93 3.70 7.49
CA GLY A 14 -4.19 3.53 8.21
C GLY A 14 -4.06 3.80 9.71
N VAL A 15 -2.93 3.40 10.33
CA VAL A 15 -2.62 3.75 11.73
C VAL A 15 -2.30 5.23 11.86
N LEU A 16 -1.44 5.78 10.99
CA LEU A 16 -0.98 7.17 11.07
C LEU A 16 -2.10 8.19 10.81
N ARG A 17 -2.95 7.96 9.81
CA ARG A 17 -3.99 8.91 9.38
C ARG A 17 -5.40 8.54 9.84
N GLY A 18 -5.70 7.25 9.94
CA GLY A 18 -7.04 6.74 10.26
C GLY A 18 -7.23 6.37 11.73
N GLY A 19 -6.17 6.38 12.54
CA GLY A 19 -6.20 5.96 13.95
C GLY A 19 -6.54 4.46 14.12
N GLU A 20 -6.42 3.68 13.05
CA GLU A 20 -6.73 2.25 13.09
C GLU A 20 -5.73 1.52 13.99
N ARG A 21 -6.20 0.51 14.72
CA ARG A 21 -5.34 -0.30 15.62
C ARG A 21 -5.38 -1.76 15.18
N PRO A 22 -4.57 -2.15 14.17
CA PRO A 22 -4.47 -3.53 13.72
C PRO A 22 -4.00 -4.43 14.87
N ARG A 23 -4.51 -5.66 14.92
CA ARG A 23 -4.10 -6.64 15.94
C ARG A 23 -2.61 -6.97 15.78
N ARG A 24 -1.91 -7.23 16.89
CA ARG A 24 -0.45 -7.55 16.87
C ARG A 24 -0.09 -8.69 15.91
N ALA A 25 -0.94 -9.70 15.79
CA ALA A 25 -0.75 -10.80 14.84
C ALA A 25 -0.66 -10.32 13.38
N PHE A 26 -1.46 -9.33 12.97
CA PHE A 26 -1.44 -8.78 11.62
C PHE A 26 -0.06 -8.18 11.29
N TRP A 27 0.56 -7.47 12.23
CA TRP A 27 1.89 -6.89 12.06
C TRP A 27 2.96 -7.97 11.87
N ILE A 28 2.90 -9.04 12.68
CA ILE A 28 3.84 -10.16 12.56
C ILE A 28 3.73 -10.81 11.18
N PHE A 29 2.52 -11.17 10.76
CA PHE A 29 2.31 -11.81 9.46
C PHE A 29 2.63 -10.88 8.28
N SER A 30 2.28 -9.59 8.37
CA SER A 30 2.61 -8.61 7.33
C SER A 30 4.12 -8.38 7.20
N LEU A 31 4.83 -8.31 8.32
CA LEU A 31 6.28 -8.16 8.32
C LEU A 31 6.96 -9.41 7.77
N LEU A 32 6.50 -10.60 8.19
CA LEU A 32 7.04 -11.88 7.72
C LEU A 32 6.80 -12.06 6.22
N GLY A 33 5.59 -11.77 5.72
CA GLY A 33 5.29 -11.79 4.30
C GLY A 33 6.12 -10.80 3.49
N SER A 34 6.30 -9.57 4.01
CA SER A 34 7.14 -8.55 3.36
C SER A 34 8.60 -8.97 3.30
N LEU A 35 9.14 -9.56 4.37
CA LEU A 35 10.49 -10.11 4.41
C LEU A 35 10.69 -11.25 3.41
N LEU A 36 9.72 -12.15 3.28
CA LEU A 36 9.78 -13.22 2.27
C LEU A 36 9.79 -12.67 0.85
N VAL A 37 8.97 -11.65 0.56
CA VAL A 37 8.95 -10.99 -0.76
C VAL A 37 10.28 -10.30 -1.04
N VAL A 38 10.82 -9.53 -0.09
CA VAL A 38 12.14 -8.88 -0.27
C VAL A 38 13.25 -9.92 -0.40
N GLY A 39 13.25 -10.96 0.43
CA GLY A 39 14.23 -12.04 0.37
C GLY A 39 14.21 -12.78 -0.96
N PHE A 40 13.03 -13.11 -1.48
CA PHE A 40 12.90 -13.71 -2.80
C PHE A 40 13.38 -12.75 -3.91
N ALA A 41 13.18 -11.44 -3.75
CA ALA A 41 13.62 -10.44 -4.74
C ALA A 41 15.15 -10.46 -4.86
N LEU A 42 15.83 -10.51 -3.71
CA LEU A 42 17.29 -10.55 -3.62
C LEU A 42 17.87 -11.83 -4.21
N THR A 43 17.15 -12.96 -4.15
CA THR A 43 17.59 -14.22 -4.78
C THR A 43 17.40 -14.26 -6.29
N GLN A 44 16.51 -13.43 -6.84
CA GLN A 44 16.26 -13.35 -8.26
C GLN A 44 17.29 -12.42 -8.92
N ASN A 45 18.35 -12.99 -9.51
CA ASN A 45 19.38 -12.29 -10.33
C ASN A 45 18.82 -11.75 -11.68
N ALA A 46 17.54 -11.39 -11.74
CA ALA A 46 16.87 -10.97 -12.95
C ALA A 46 17.08 -9.47 -13.16
N ALA A 47 18.05 -9.07 -14.00
CA ALA A 47 18.24 -7.73 -14.57
C ALA A 47 17.61 -6.59 -13.72
N ALA A 48 18.02 -6.49 -12.46
CA ALA A 48 17.38 -5.60 -11.50
C ALA A 48 17.82 -4.17 -11.80
N SER A 49 16.94 -3.38 -12.39
CA SER A 49 17.14 -1.94 -12.51
C SER A 49 16.83 -1.32 -11.15
N LEU A 50 17.88 -0.87 -10.44
CA LEU A 50 17.72 -0.18 -9.16
C LEU A 50 16.72 1.00 -9.26
N SER A 51 16.72 1.71 -10.39
CA SER A 51 15.76 2.78 -10.67
C SER A 51 14.33 2.26 -10.78
N GLY A 52 14.12 1.12 -11.43
CA GLY A 52 12.81 0.46 -11.51
C GLY A 52 12.29 0.03 -10.13
N ASP A 53 13.15 -0.55 -9.30
CA ASP A 53 12.80 -0.96 -7.94
C ASP A 53 12.45 0.24 -7.05
N LEU A 54 13.21 1.34 -7.14
CA LEU A 54 12.93 2.59 -6.45
C LEU A 54 11.58 3.19 -6.87
N LEU A 55 11.29 3.24 -8.17
CA LEU A 55 10.00 3.72 -8.69
C LEU A 55 8.85 2.84 -8.21
N MET A 56 9.05 1.52 -8.18
CA MET A 56 8.05 0.57 -7.75
C MET A 56 7.78 0.66 -6.24
N LEU A 57 8.82 0.87 -5.43
CA LEU A 57 8.67 1.18 -4.00
C LEU A 57 7.93 2.50 -3.79
N ALA A 58 8.29 3.56 -4.53
CA ALA A 58 7.59 4.83 -4.47
C ALA A 58 6.11 4.68 -4.84
N ALA A 59 5.80 3.91 -5.89
CA ALA A 59 4.43 3.59 -6.28
C ALA A 59 3.67 2.85 -5.17
N VAL A 60 4.28 1.86 -4.51
CA VAL A 60 3.66 1.15 -3.38
C VAL A 60 3.36 2.08 -2.20
N ILE A 61 4.26 3.02 -1.89
CA ILE A 61 4.06 4.03 -0.84
C ILE A 61 2.87 4.93 -1.20
N VAL A 62 2.86 5.49 -2.42
CA VAL A 62 1.79 6.39 -2.89
C VAL A 62 0.44 5.65 -2.94
N CYS A 63 0.41 4.42 -3.44
CA CYS A 63 -0.80 3.60 -3.46
C CYS A 63 -1.30 3.29 -2.03
N GLY A 64 -0.41 2.91 -1.11
CA GLY A 64 -0.78 2.65 0.28
C GLY A 64 -1.40 3.87 0.96
N LEU A 65 -0.84 5.06 0.69
CA LEU A 65 -1.40 6.33 1.15
C LEU A 65 -2.80 6.58 0.57
N GLY A 66 -2.97 6.39 -0.75
CA GLY A 66 -4.24 6.55 -1.44
C GLY A 66 -5.33 5.61 -0.90
N TYR A 67 -4.98 4.36 -0.61
CA TYR A 67 -5.90 3.41 0.02
C TYR A 67 -6.31 3.83 1.44
N ALA A 68 -5.38 4.29 2.27
CA ALA A 68 -5.68 4.75 3.62
C ALA A 68 -6.58 5.99 3.62
N GLU A 69 -6.32 6.95 2.74
CA GLU A 69 -7.17 8.13 2.56
C GLU A 69 -8.53 7.77 1.99
N GLY A 70 -8.59 6.92 0.97
CA GLY A 70 -9.84 6.44 0.40
C GLY A 70 -10.71 5.74 1.44
N ALA A 71 -10.11 4.94 2.33
CA ALA A 71 -10.81 4.31 3.45
C ALA A 71 -11.36 5.34 4.43
N LYS A 72 -10.59 6.39 4.75
CA LYS A 72 -11.05 7.50 5.61
C LYS A 72 -12.21 8.27 4.95
N LEU A 73 -12.04 8.72 3.71
CA LEU A 73 -13.07 9.43 2.94
C LEU A 73 -14.35 8.60 2.79
N THR A 74 -14.23 7.29 2.65
CA THR A 74 -15.39 6.37 2.55
C THR A 74 -16.23 6.38 3.83
N ARG A 75 -15.63 6.62 5.00
CA ARG A 75 -16.38 6.75 6.27
C ARG A 75 -17.17 8.04 6.35
N GLU A 76 -16.72 9.10 5.68
CA GLU A 76 -17.36 10.42 5.72
C GLU A 76 -18.38 10.62 4.58
N LEU A 77 -18.03 10.19 3.36
CA LEU A 77 -18.81 10.44 2.14
C LEU A 77 -19.50 9.18 1.58
N GLY A 78 -19.22 7.99 2.10
CA GLY A 78 -19.71 6.74 1.54
C GLY A 78 -18.93 6.28 0.29
N GLY A 79 -18.80 4.96 0.12
CA GLY A 79 -17.84 4.37 -0.82
C GLY A 79 -18.12 4.70 -2.29
N TRP A 80 -19.40 4.74 -2.69
CA TRP A 80 -19.76 5.04 -4.07
C TRP A 80 -19.42 6.50 -4.46
N GLN A 81 -19.60 7.47 -3.55
CA GLN A 81 -19.26 8.87 -3.82
C GLN A 81 -17.75 9.06 -3.98
N VAL A 82 -16.96 8.42 -3.12
CA VAL A 82 -15.49 8.46 -3.20
C VAL A 82 -15.00 7.89 -4.54
N ILE A 83 -15.55 6.75 -4.99
CA ILE A 83 -15.19 6.15 -6.28
C ILE A 83 -15.57 7.10 -7.43
N CYS A 84 -16.80 7.62 -7.45
CA CYS A 84 -17.25 8.53 -8.50
C CYS A 84 -16.38 9.79 -8.59
N TRP A 85 -16.06 10.42 -7.46
CA TRP A 85 -15.19 11.60 -7.44
C TRP A 85 -13.75 11.27 -7.86
N ALA A 86 -13.21 10.13 -7.43
CA ALA A 86 -11.88 9.69 -7.86
C ALA A 86 -11.81 9.50 -9.38
N LEU A 87 -12.84 8.92 -9.99
CA LEU A 87 -12.93 8.74 -11.44
C LEU A 87 -12.98 10.08 -12.18
N VAL A 88 -13.80 11.03 -11.71
CA VAL A 88 -13.89 12.37 -12.31
C VAL A 88 -12.56 13.11 -12.26
N ILE A 89 -11.83 13.00 -11.14
CA ILE A 89 -10.53 13.67 -10.99
C ILE A 89 -9.44 12.99 -11.82
N ALA A 90 -9.42 11.65 -11.87
CA ALA A 90 -8.40 10.89 -12.60
C ALA A 90 -8.53 10.97 -14.12
N CYS A 91 -9.74 11.23 -14.62
CA CYS A 91 -10.01 11.38 -16.06
C CYS A 91 -9.75 12.81 -16.57
N ARG A 92 -9.24 13.70 -15.71
CA ARG A 92 -8.85 15.08 -16.06
C ARG A 92 -7.36 15.18 -16.28
#